data_AF-A0A176RZW0-F1
#
_entry.id   AF-A0A176RZW0-F1
#
_cell.length_a   1.000
_cell.length_b   1.000
_cell.length_c   1.000
_cell.angle_alpha   90.00
_cell.angle_beta   90.00
_cell.angle_gamma   90.00
#
_symmetry.space_group_name_H-M   'P 1'
#
loop_
_entity.id
_entity.type
_entity.pdbx_description
1 polymer ?
#
loop_
_entity_poly.entity_id
_entity_poly.type
_entity_poly.pdbx_seq_one_letter_code
_entity_poly.pdbx_strand_id
1 'polypeptide(L)'
;MPVNTLYCEGDIQSIDIQVLLKIVPDGCVVKPIGSKHGFRQRILGAREAQPNMIIAGIKDRDFDDDNSKPMNTPHEWYATVKNQQVPLGWYWERKEIENYLIDPEVVKLALGNKAPPIDKYKTALDKSARKMVWKPWRYYLKNPISIWS
;
A
#
# COMPACT_ATOMS: atom_id res chain seq x y z
N MET A 1 5.07 19.06 -10.79
CA MET A 1 6.00 19.59 -9.78
C MET A 1 6.33 18.46 -8.81
N PRO A 2 7.59 18.28 -8.38
CA PRO A 2 7.98 17.17 -7.53
C PRO A 2 7.39 17.31 -6.11
N VAL A 3 6.98 16.18 -5.52
CA VAL A 3 6.55 16.14 -4.11
C VAL A 3 7.76 16.36 -3.21
N ASN A 4 7.66 17.29 -2.27
CA ASN A 4 8.72 17.56 -1.28
C ASN A 4 8.62 16.63 -0.07
N THR A 5 7.39 16.38 0.40
CA THR A 5 7.13 15.51 1.55
C THR A 5 6.05 14.51 1.20
N LEU A 6 6.35 13.23 1.35
CA LEU A 6 5.40 12.12 1.22
C LEU A 6 5.10 11.54 2.59
N TYR A 7 3.86 11.67 3.04
CA TYR A 7 3.39 11.01 4.25
C TYR A 7 2.95 9.59 3.98
N CYS A 8 3.23 8.66 4.90
CA CYS A 8 2.75 7.29 4.86
C CYS A 8 2.14 6.86 6.21
N GLU A 9 1.46 5.73 6.20
CA GLU A 9 0.86 5.13 7.39
C GLU A 9 1.91 4.46 8.27
N GLY A 10 1.53 4.21 9.52
CA GLY A 10 2.38 3.52 10.50
C GLY A 10 3.34 4.45 11.22
N ASP A 11 4.44 3.88 11.70
CA ASP A 11 5.49 4.56 12.45
C ASP A 11 6.85 4.41 11.77
N ILE A 12 7.93 4.88 12.41
CA ILE A 12 9.28 4.86 11.82
C ILE A 12 9.83 3.44 11.58
N GLN A 13 9.23 2.41 12.20
CA GLN A 13 9.61 1.01 12.07
C GLN A 13 8.68 0.23 11.13
N SER A 14 7.60 0.84 10.61
CA SER A 14 6.66 0.15 9.72
C SER A 14 7.30 -0.29 8.41
N ILE A 15 6.72 -1.31 7.77
CA ILE A 15 7.17 -1.79 6.47
C ILE A 15 6.98 -0.71 5.41
N ASP A 16 5.88 0.06 5.47
CA ASP A 16 5.60 1.19 4.59
C ASP A 16 6.78 2.15 4.46
N ILE A 17 7.25 2.68 5.59
CA ILE A 17 8.34 3.66 5.56
C ILE A 17 9.65 3.03 5.11
N GLN A 18 9.92 1.79 5.52
CA GLN A 18 11.14 1.09 5.13
C GLN A 18 11.19 0.87 3.61
N VAL A 19 10.08 0.48 3.00
CA VAL A 19 9.98 0.32 1.54
C VAL A 19 10.04 1.67 0.84
N LEU A 20 9.27 2.65 1.29
CA LEU A 20 9.21 3.98 0.68
C LEU A 20 10.56 4.68 0.68
N LEU A 21 11.32 4.60 1.77
CA LEU A 21 12.69 5.14 1.85
C LEU A 21 13.68 4.50 0.85
N LYS A 22 13.35 3.36 0.25
CA LYS A 22 14.18 2.69 -0.77
C LYS A 22 13.75 2.96 -2.20
N ILE A 23 12.48 3.31 -2.43
CA ILE A 23 11.93 3.48 -3.78
C ILE A 23 11.65 4.94 -4.14
N VAL A 24 11.46 5.82 -3.14
CA VAL A 24 11.23 7.24 -3.35
C VAL A 24 12.59 7.89 -3.68
N PRO A 25 12.68 8.67 -4.77
CA PRO A 25 13.93 9.28 -5.18
C PRO A 25 14.43 10.35 -4.19
N ASP A 26 15.73 10.58 -4.21
CA ASP A 26 16.38 11.65 -3.44
C ASP A 26 15.70 13.00 -3.73
N GLY A 27 15.45 13.76 -2.67
CA GLY A 27 14.77 15.07 -2.73
C GLY A 27 13.30 15.06 -2.29
N CYS A 28 12.70 13.88 -2.09
CA CYS A 28 11.42 13.74 -1.40
C CYS A 28 11.62 13.15 0.00
N VAL A 29 11.12 13.86 1.02
CA VAL A 29 11.20 13.40 2.42
C VAL A 29 10.01 12.51 2.73
N VAL A 30 10.26 11.25 3.06
CA VAL A 30 9.22 10.31 3.52
C VAL A 30 9.05 10.43 5.03
N LYS A 31 7.81 10.57 5.51
CA LYS A 31 7.51 10.64 6.95
C LYS A 31 6.31 9.76 7.31
N PRO A 32 6.36 8.99 8.40
CA PRO A 32 5.19 8.31 8.89
C PRO A 32 4.30 9.32 9.61
N ILE A 33 2.98 9.16 9.49
CA ILE A 33 2.03 10.06 10.15
C ILE A 33 1.11 9.33 11.13
N GLY A 34 1.43 8.10 11.51
CA GLY A 34 0.68 7.33 12.50
C GLY A 34 -0.52 6.60 11.87
N SER A 35 -1.61 6.53 12.62
CA SER A 35 -2.78 5.74 12.22
C SER A 35 -3.60 6.37 11.09
N LYS A 36 -4.38 5.51 10.41
CA LYS A 36 -5.39 5.84 9.39
C LYS A 36 -6.36 6.97 9.84
N HIS A 37 -6.62 7.07 11.14
CA HIS A 37 -7.51 8.08 11.71
C HIS A 37 -6.92 9.49 11.61
N GLY A 38 -7.60 10.34 10.84
CA GLY A 38 -7.20 11.74 10.68
C GLY A 38 -6.12 11.97 9.63
N PHE A 39 -5.70 10.94 8.87
CA PHE A 39 -4.62 11.08 7.88
C PHE A 39 -4.91 12.21 6.88
N ARG A 40 -6.14 12.26 6.34
CA ARG A 40 -6.59 13.35 5.44
C ARG A 40 -6.40 14.72 6.06
N GLN A 41 -6.87 14.89 7.30
CA GLN A 41 -6.81 16.16 8.03
C GLN A 41 -5.37 16.57 8.31
N ARG A 42 -4.48 15.62 8.60
CA ARG A 42 -3.07 15.91 8.85
C ARG A 42 -2.34 16.35 7.58
N ILE A 43 -2.64 15.76 6.41
CA ILE A 43 -2.10 16.23 5.12
C ILE A 43 -2.57 17.66 4.84
N LEU A 44 -3.87 17.91 4.98
CA LEU A 44 -4.44 19.24 4.73
C LEU A 44 -3.86 20.29 5.68
N GLY A 45 -3.80 20.00 6.98
CA GLY A 45 -3.19 20.90 7.97
C GLY A 45 -1.70 21.14 7.73
N ALA A 46 -0.96 20.12 7.29
CA ALA A 46 0.46 20.28 6.95
C ALA A 46 0.66 21.19 5.73
N ARG A 47 -0.23 21.11 4.72
CA ARG A 47 -0.23 22.02 3.57
C ARG A 47 -0.55 23.45 3.96
N GLU A 48 -1.53 23.65 4.83
CA GLU A 48 -1.87 24.98 5.36
C GLU A 48 -0.70 25.59 6.15
N ALA A 49 0.00 24.78 6.95
CA ALA A 49 1.15 25.23 7.74
C ALA A 49 2.41 25.49 6.89
N GLN A 50 2.55 24.84 5.73
CA GLN A 50 3.73 24.91 4.87
C GLN A 50 3.32 25.16 3.41
N PRO A 51 2.81 26.36 3.08
CA PRO A 51 2.20 26.64 1.77
C PRO A 51 3.20 26.60 0.60
N ASN A 52 4.49 26.71 0.88
CA ASN A 52 5.56 26.63 -0.12
C ASN A 52 6.05 25.20 -0.40
N MET A 53 5.48 24.18 0.28
CA MET A 53 5.85 22.79 0.10
C MET A 53 4.75 22.00 -0.62
N ILE A 54 5.17 21.09 -1.49
CA ILE A 54 4.28 20.11 -2.11
C ILE A 54 4.24 18.88 -1.20
N ILE A 55 3.11 18.70 -0.52
CA ILE A 55 2.89 17.62 0.44
C ILE A 55 1.84 16.66 -0.13
N ALA A 56 2.15 15.37 -0.13
CA ALA A 56 1.21 14.31 -0.52
C ALA A 56 1.21 13.19 0.53
N GLY A 57 0.20 12.33 0.47
CA GLY A 57 0.14 11.10 1.25
C GLY A 57 0.08 9.87 0.36
N ILE A 58 0.56 8.74 0.87
CA ILE A 58 0.31 7.41 0.35
C ILE A 58 -0.24 6.53 1.47
N LYS A 59 -1.27 5.74 1.18
CA LYS A 59 -1.88 4.82 2.13
C LYS A 59 -2.11 3.44 1.55
N ASP A 60 -2.35 2.46 2.41
CA ASP A 60 -2.92 1.19 1.99
C ASP A 60 -4.27 1.38 1.30
N ARG A 61 -4.60 0.46 0.41
CA ARG A 61 -5.95 0.41 -0.16
C ARG A 61 -6.99 0.05 0.89
N ASP A 62 -6.55 -0.65 1.94
CA ASP A 62 -7.39 -1.26 2.97
C ASP A 62 -8.27 -2.39 2.40
N PHE A 63 -9.14 -2.94 3.26
CA PHE A 63 -10.16 -3.90 2.86
C PHE A 63 -11.29 -3.22 2.08
N ASP A 64 -11.24 -3.31 0.77
CA ASP A 64 -12.38 -3.09 -0.12
C ASP A 64 -12.82 -4.39 -0.84
N ASP A 65 -13.95 -4.30 -1.54
CA ASP A 65 -14.59 -5.42 -2.26
C ASP A 65 -14.07 -5.58 -3.70
N ASP A 66 -13.19 -4.69 -4.16
CA ASP A 66 -12.66 -4.77 -5.51
C ASP A 66 -11.48 -5.75 -5.57
N ASN A 67 -11.69 -6.79 -6.37
CA ASN A 67 -10.77 -7.89 -6.61
C ASN A 67 -10.21 -7.86 -8.05
N SER A 68 -10.19 -6.68 -8.67
CA SER A 68 -9.55 -6.48 -9.97
C SER A 68 -8.06 -6.85 -9.90
N LYS A 69 -7.54 -7.31 -11.04
CA LYS A 69 -6.12 -7.63 -11.15
C LYS A 69 -5.30 -6.33 -11.07
N PRO A 70 -4.20 -6.32 -10.31
CA PRO A 70 -3.36 -5.14 -10.22
C PRO A 70 -2.69 -4.84 -11.58
N MET A 71 -2.80 -3.60 -12.04
CA MET A 71 -2.13 -3.00 -13.18
C MET A 71 -0.74 -2.43 -12.85
N ASN A 72 -0.33 -2.51 -11.58
CA ASN A 72 0.91 -1.99 -11.01
C ASN A 72 1.00 -0.45 -11.06
N THR A 73 -0.13 0.22 -10.85
CA THR A 73 -0.21 1.68 -10.77
C THR A 73 -0.97 2.10 -9.52
N PRO A 74 -0.41 2.95 -8.65
CA PRO A 74 -1.13 3.43 -7.48
C PRO A 74 -2.31 4.31 -7.92
N HIS A 75 -3.40 4.24 -7.16
CA HIS A 75 -4.60 5.01 -7.46
C HIS A 75 -4.52 6.40 -6.84
N GLU A 76 -5.13 7.38 -7.51
CA GLU A 76 -5.23 8.73 -6.98
C GLU A 76 -6.19 8.79 -5.79
N TRP A 77 -5.79 9.54 -4.77
CA TRP A 77 -6.57 9.74 -3.55
C TRP A 77 -7.01 11.20 -3.42
N TYR A 78 -8.30 11.40 -3.17
CA TYR A 78 -8.92 12.71 -3.03
C TYR A 78 -9.65 12.88 -1.69
N ALA A 79 -9.75 14.13 -1.23
CA ALA A 79 -10.69 14.55 -0.21
C ALA A 79 -11.69 15.57 -0.74
N THR A 80 -12.89 15.56 -0.19
CA THR A 80 -13.89 16.60 -0.48
C THR A 80 -13.75 17.72 0.55
N VAL A 81 -13.36 18.91 0.09
CA VAL A 81 -13.26 20.13 0.91
C VAL A 81 -14.15 21.19 0.27
N LYS A 82 -15.14 21.70 1.01
CA LYS A 82 -16.11 22.71 0.50
C LYS A 82 -16.72 22.32 -0.86
N ASN A 83 -17.16 21.06 -1.00
CA ASN A 83 -17.70 20.47 -2.24
C ASN A 83 -16.72 20.41 -3.43
N GLN A 84 -15.42 20.58 -3.21
CA GLN A 84 -14.40 20.41 -4.25
C GLN A 84 -13.52 19.19 -3.94
N GLN A 85 -13.16 18.43 -4.98
CA GLN A 85 -12.20 17.34 -4.90
C GLN A 85 -10.79 17.92 -4.83
N VAL A 86 -10.08 17.64 -3.75
CA VAL A 86 -8.70 18.06 -3.51
C VAL A 86 -7.81 16.83 -3.54
N PRO A 87 -6.80 16.75 -4.42
CA PRO A 87 -5.89 15.61 -4.48
C PRO A 87 -5.03 15.57 -3.21
N LEU A 88 -5.02 14.43 -2.53
CA LEU A 88 -4.22 14.18 -1.33
C LEU A 88 -2.94 13.41 -1.65
N GLY A 89 -2.93 12.63 -2.72
CA GLY A 89 -1.81 11.79 -3.12
C GLY A 89 -2.33 10.49 -3.69
N TRP A 90 -1.90 9.36 -3.14
CA TRP A 90 -2.21 8.04 -3.69
C TRP A 90 -2.61 7.02 -2.64
N TYR A 91 -3.13 5.89 -3.10
CA TYR A 91 -3.18 4.66 -2.32
C TYR A 91 -2.67 3.48 -3.15
N TRP A 92 -2.12 2.47 -2.48
CA TRP A 92 -1.65 1.25 -3.13
C TRP A 92 -2.77 0.58 -3.92
N GLU A 93 -2.45 -0.15 -4.98
CA GLU A 93 -3.46 -0.89 -5.74
C GLU A 93 -3.78 -2.24 -5.10
N ARG A 94 -2.79 -2.86 -4.45
CA ARG A 94 -3.01 -4.01 -3.57
C ARG A 94 -3.43 -3.53 -2.19
N LYS A 95 -4.05 -4.43 -1.42
CA LYS A 95 -4.64 -4.14 -0.10
C LYS A 95 -3.64 -3.51 0.84
N GLU A 96 -2.48 -4.14 0.98
CA GLU A 96 -1.37 -3.70 1.81
C GLU A 96 -0.06 -3.76 1.02
N ILE A 97 0.94 -2.96 1.39
CA ILE A 97 2.25 -2.93 0.73
C ILE A 97 2.97 -4.30 0.77
N GLU A 98 2.77 -5.09 1.83
CA GLU A 98 3.33 -6.42 2.00
C GLU A 98 2.87 -7.38 0.91
N ASN A 99 1.69 -7.16 0.32
CA ASN A 99 1.20 -7.97 -0.79
C ASN A 99 2.07 -7.85 -2.05
N TYR A 100 2.82 -6.75 -2.20
CA TYR A 100 3.85 -6.63 -3.25
C TYR A 100 5.12 -7.38 -2.86
N LEU A 101 5.52 -7.35 -1.59
CA LEU A 101 6.76 -7.98 -1.12
C LEU A 101 6.73 -9.51 -1.18
N ILE A 102 5.53 -10.10 -1.08
CA ILE A 102 5.33 -11.55 -1.22
C ILE A 102 4.91 -11.96 -2.63
N ASP A 103 4.89 -11.04 -3.60
CA ASP A 103 4.59 -11.40 -4.98
C ASP A 103 5.68 -12.32 -5.54
N PRO A 104 5.34 -13.49 -6.13
CA PRO A 104 6.32 -14.45 -6.61
C PRO A 104 7.33 -13.86 -7.59
N GLU A 105 6.92 -12.93 -8.45
CA GLU A 105 7.81 -12.27 -9.42
C GLU A 105 8.74 -11.28 -8.71
N VAL A 106 8.23 -10.50 -7.75
CA VAL A 106 9.04 -9.59 -6.93
C VAL A 106 10.09 -10.36 -6.12
N VAL A 107 9.69 -11.47 -5.49
CA VAL A 107 10.61 -12.35 -4.73
C VAL A 107 11.64 -12.98 -5.65
N LYS A 108 11.25 -13.43 -6.84
CA LYS A 108 12.17 -14.00 -7.82
C LYS A 108 13.22 -12.98 -8.26
N LEU A 109 12.81 -11.75 -8.54
CA LEU A 109 13.70 -10.65 -8.89
C LEU A 109 14.65 -10.30 -7.74
N ALA A 110 14.13 -10.19 -6.51
CA ALA A 110 14.92 -9.79 -5.34
C ALA A 110 15.96 -10.85 -4.92
N LEU A 111 15.62 -12.14 -5.00
CA LEU A 111 16.50 -13.23 -4.53
C LEU A 111 17.30 -13.91 -5.66
N GLY A 112 16.94 -13.69 -6.92
CA GLY A 112 17.62 -14.27 -8.08
C GLY A 112 17.70 -15.80 -8.03
N ASN A 113 18.93 -16.33 -7.95
CA ASN A 113 19.18 -17.77 -7.86
C ASN A 113 18.88 -18.37 -6.48
N LYS A 114 18.75 -17.53 -5.44
CA LYS A 114 18.33 -17.95 -4.10
C LYS A 114 16.81 -18.06 -3.96
N ALA A 115 16.06 -17.58 -4.96
CA ALA A 115 14.62 -17.66 -4.95
C ALA A 115 14.16 -19.14 -5.01
N PRO A 116 13.14 -19.53 -4.23
CA PRO A 116 12.52 -20.84 -4.37
C PRO A 116 11.92 -21.02 -5.78
N PRO A 117 11.78 -22.27 -6.28
CA PRO A 117 11.05 -22.52 -7.51
C PRO A 117 9.64 -21.94 -7.45
N ILE A 118 9.20 -21.30 -8.54
CA ILE A 118 7.96 -20.51 -8.58
C ILE A 118 6.74 -21.31 -8.11
N ASP A 119 6.61 -22.56 -8.56
CA ASP A 119 5.49 -23.43 -8.19
C ASP A 119 5.51 -23.83 -6.71
N LYS A 120 6.71 -24.03 -6.15
CA LYS A 120 6.87 -24.33 -4.71
C LYS A 120 6.50 -23.12 -3.87
N TYR A 121 6.88 -21.92 -4.31
CA TYR A 121 6.56 -20.67 -3.61
C TYR A 121 5.05 -20.39 -3.64
N LYS A 122 4.42 -20.47 -4.82
CA LYS A 122 2.96 -20.35 -4.97
C LYS A 122 2.21 -21.35 -4.11
N THR A 123 2.64 -22.62 -4.12
CA THR A 123 2.07 -23.68 -3.26
C THR A 123 2.20 -23.34 -1.77
N ALA A 124 3.33 -22.75 -1.34
CA ALA A 124 3.54 -22.35 0.05
C ALA A 124 2.65 -21.16 0.46
N LEU A 125 2.47 -20.17 -0.44
CA LEU A 125 1.54 -19.06 -0.24
C LEU A 125 0.10 -19.56 -0.10
N ASP A 126 -0.35 -20.44 -1.01
CA ASP A 126 -1.70 -21.02 -0.97
C ASP A 126 -1.96 -21.81 0.31
N LYS A 127 -0.99 -22.63 0.73
CA LYS A 127 -1.07 -23.37 2.01
C LYS A 127 -1.16 -22.42 3.20
N SER A 128 -0.43 -21.31 3.18
CA SER A 128 -0.44 -20.30 4.24
C SER A 128 -1.78 -19.56 4.28
N ALA A 129 -2.30 -19.14 3.13
CA ALA A 129 -3.60 -18.51 2.99
C ALA A 129 -4.73 -19.40 3.54
N ARG A 130 -4.76 -20.69 3.15
CA ARG A 130 -5.76 -21.65 3.64
C ARG A 130 -5.73 -21.85 5.17
N LYS A 131 -4.55 -21.78 5.79
CA LYS A 131 -4.43 -21.86 7.26
C LYS A 131 -5.03 -20.64 7.95
N MET A 132 -4.92 -19.45 7.35
CA MET A 132 -5.47 -18.21 7.90
C MET A 132 -7.01 -18.16 7.79
N VAL A 133 -7.59 -18.75 6.75
CA VAL A 133 -9.06 -18.85 6.57
C VAL A 133 -9.74 -19.73 7.64
N TRP A 134 -9.00 -20.55 8.40
CA TRP A 134 -9.53 -21.44 9.44
C TRP A 134 -9.58 -20.85 10.87
N LYS A 135 -9.66 -19.52 11.01
CA LYS A 135 -10.13 -18.86 12.25
C LYS A 135 -11.18 -17.80 11.85
N PRO A 136 -12.24 -17.61 12.65
CA PRO A 136 -13.64 -17.61 12.24
C PRO A 136 -14.04 -16.52 11.22
N TRP A 137 -13.91 -16.80 9.92
CA TRP A 137 -14.37 -15.94 8.81
C TRP A 137 -15.42 -16.61 7.92
N ARG A 138 -16.11 -17.63 8.44
CA ARG A 138 -17.09 -18.44 7.68
C ARG A 138 -18.38 -17.71 7.28
N TYR A 139 -18.51 -16.42 7.53
CA TYR A 139 -19.71 -15.64 7.17
C TYR A 139 -19.62 -14.86 5.84
N TYR A 140 -18.45 -14.72 5.20
CA TYR A 140 -18.32 -13.73 4.10
C TYR A 140 -17.75 -14.21 2.75
N LEU A 141 -17.42 -15.48 2.55
CA LEU A 141 -16.90 -15.93 1.25
C LEU A 141 -17.84 -16.95 0.59
N LYS A 142 -18.75 -16.44 -0.25
CA LYS A 142 -19.51 -17.26 -1.20
C LYS A 142 -18.74 -17.64 -2.47
N ASN A 143 -17.49 -17.19 -2.65
CA ASN A 143 -16.65 -17.60 -3.79
C ASN A 143 -15.17 -17.67 -3.37
N PRO A 144 -14.45 -18.76 -3.66
CA PRO A 144 -13.00 -18.81 -3.47
C PRO A 144 -12.34 -17.88 -4.50
N ILE A 145 -11.73 -16.81 -4.02
CA ILE A 145 -10.94 -15.88 -4.83
C ILE A 145 -9.67 -16.63 -5.29
N SER A 146 -9.53 -16.82 -6.60
CA SER A 146 -8.25 -17.13 -7.21
C SER A 146 -7.41 -15.86 -7.20
N ILE A 147 -6.40 -15.81 -6.32
CA ILE A 147 -5.50 -14.66 -6.16
C ILE A 147 -4.36 -14.67 -7.19
N TRP A 148 -4.28 -15.71 -8.02
CA TRP A 148 -3.22 -15.90 -9.01
C TRP A 148 -3.82 -16.38 -10.32
N SER A 149 -4.07 -15.44 -11.22
CA SER A 149 -4.34 -15.72 -12.64
C SER A 149 -3.90 -14.54 -13.49
#